data_AF-A0AB34K6T6-F1
#
_entry.id   AF-A0AB34K6T6-F1
#
_cell.length_a   1.000
_cell.length_b   1.000
_cell.length_c   1.000
_cell.angle_alpha   90.00
_cell.angle_beta   90.00
_cell.angle_gamma   90.00
#
_symmetry.space_group_name_H-M   'P 1'
#
loop_
_entity.id
_entity.type
_entity.pdbx_description
1 polymer ?
#
loop_
_entity_poly.entity_id
_entity_poly.type
_entity_poly.pdbx_seq_one_letter_code
_entity_poly.pdbx_strand_id
1 'polypeptide(L)'
;MQSAEDHSWLLAAQMVLFLIGCTGLYVFVYWQNGGRSAFRESKEEKEARWRLVFAAGLPEVERSDAMLLSSLAQKCDKALRRLIESEDLDLSHQQLDLSHAEALAALVRCNTALGSLDLAHNALDAASLKAIFDGVAASNLQSLDLSGNALYGGEAGEALRSLVLCCPRLSRLVVTNNSLGDDGVRELSRALSNSACALTKVSLARTGLGDGGAYALSAALEANKSLTSVSIWGNDSMSASARAALHRAWGSRKGTLYLGEED
;
A
#
# COMPACT_ATOMS: atom_id res chain seq x y z
N MET A 1 -30.21 14.32 -34.03
CA MET A 1 -30.83 14.65 -32.73
C MET A 1 -30.08 13.88 -31.64
N GLN A 2 -30.31 14.22 -30.37
CA GLN A 2 -29.95 13.42 -29.19
C GLN A 2 -30.52 11.98 -29.26
N SER A 3 -30.08 10.98 -28.48
CA SER A 3 -28.86 10.74 -27.67
C SER A 3 -28.99 9.37 -26.99
N ALA A 4 -27.88 8.68 -26.70
CA ALA A 4 -27.81 7.33 -26.10
C ALA A 4 -28.35 6.21 -27.03
N GLU A 5 -27.78 5.00 -27.04
CA GLU A 5 -26.53 4.55 -26.39
C GLU A 5 -25.27 5.02 -27.21
N ASP A 6 -24.19 4.31 -27.57
CA ASP A 6 -23.77 2.89 -27.54
C ASP A 6 -22.43 2.68 -26.82
N HIS A 7 -22.24 1.45 -26.32
CA HIS A 7 -21.15 1.00 -25.46
C HIS A 7 -20.14 0.03 -26.12
N SER A 8 -20.28 -0.31 -27.41
CA SER A 8 -19.58 -1.44 -28.02
C SER A 8 -18.04 -1.28 -28.15
N TRP A 9 -17.49 -0.08 -27.98
CA TRP A 9 -16.06 0.20 -28.08
C TRP A 9 -15.27 -0.04 -26.78
N LEU A 10 -15.93 -0.19 -25.62
CA LEU A 10 -15.24 -0.63 -24.39
C LEU A 10 -14.78 -2.10 -24.49
N LEU A 11 -15.48 -2.94 -25.26
CA LEU A 11 -15.23 -4.38 -25.34
C LEU A 11 -13.96 -4.78 -26.11
N ALA A 12 -13.41 -3.90 -26.97
CA ALA A 12 -12.23 -4.23 -27.76
C ALA A 12 -10.91 -4.04 -26.99
N ALA A 13 -10.88 -3.13 -26.00
CA ALA A 13 -9.71 -2.89 -25.16
C ALA A 13 -9.64 -3.82 -23.94
N GLN A 14 -10.78 -4.40 -23.51
CA GLN A 14 -10.95 -5.34 -22.38
C GLN A 14 -9.99 -6.56 -22.33
N MET A 15 -9.17 -6.76 -23.35
CA MET A 15 -8.78 -8.10 -23.77
C MET A 15 -7.31 -8.26 -24.19
N VAL A 16 -6.37 -7.66 -23.45
CA VAL A 16 -4.98 -8.18 -23.40
C VAL A 16 -4.87 -9.49 -22.57
N LEU A 17 -6.05 -10.04 -22.23
CA LEU A 17 -6.37 -11.40 -21.79
C LEU A 17 -6.12 -11.76 -20.31
N PHE A 18 -7.26 -11.87 -19.63
CA PHE A 18 -7.52 -12.83 -18.53
C PHE A 18 -6.67 -12.75 -17.26
N LEU A 19 -6.58 -11.53 -16.70
CA LEU A 19 -5.95 -11.25 -15.40
C LEU A 19 -6.59 -10.16 -14.50
N ILE A 20 -7.56 -9.31 -14.85
CA ILE A 20 -8.58 -9.24 -15.92
C ILE A 20 -9.60 -10.40 -15.93
N GLY A 21 -10.08 -10.82 -14.74
CA GLY A 21 -11.17 -11.81 -14.57
C GLY A 21 -12.49 -11.27 -13.99
N CYS A 22 -12.51 -10.07 -13.37
CA CYS A 22 -13.69 -9.57 -12.65
C CYS A 22 -13.97 -8.05 -12.78
N THR A 23 -12.96 -7.17 -12.93
CA THR A 23 -13.08 -5.76 -12.45
C THR A 23 -12.61 -4.65 -13.41
N GLY A 24 -12.55 -4.92 -14.72
CA GLY A 24 -12.67 -3.88 -15.77
C GLY A 24 -11.59 -2.79 -15.91
N LEU A 25 -10.49 -2.79 -15.15
CA LEU A 25 -9.44 -1.75 -15.21
C LEU A 25 -8.30 -2.05 -16.20
N TYR A 26 -7.63 -0.99 -16.67
CA TYR A 26 -6.45 -1.05 -17.55
C TYR A 26 -5.17 -0.66 -16.81
N VAL A 27 -4.05 -1.29 -17.18
CA VAL A 27 -2.75 -1.14 -16.52
C VAL A 27 -1.65 -0.96 -17.57
N PHE A 28 -0.75 0.01 -17.36
CA PHE A 28 0.44 0.23 -18.18
C PHE A 28 1.71 0.07 -17.33
N VAL A 29 2.80 -0.42 -17.94
CA VAL A 29 4.08 -0.66 -17.27
C VAL A 29 5.18 0.02 -18.07
N TYR A 30 5.99 0.87 -17.44
CA TYR A 30 7.13 1.49 -18.12
C TYR A 30 8.35 1.71 -17.20
N TRP A 31 9.53 1.62 -17.82
CA TRP A 31 10.83 1.81 -17.18
C TRP A 31 11.17 3.30 -17.12
N GLN A 32 11.62 3.79 -15.96
CA GLN A 32 12.08 5.17 -15.80
C GLN A 32 13.51 5.18 -15.23
N ASN A 33 14.47 5.58 -16.07
CA ASN A 33 15.79 6.02 -15.62
C ASN A 33 15.84 7.56 -15.75
N GLY A 34 16.72 8.23 -14.99
CA GLY A 34 16.55 9.64 -14.60
C GLY A 34 16.39 10.65 -15.75
N GLY A 35 15.17 11.17 -15.92
CA GLY A 35 14.87 12.36 -16.74
C GLY A 35 14.54 12.08 -18.22
N ARG A 36 13.30 12.44 -18.61
CA ARG A 36 12.65 12.26 -19.92
C ARG A 36 12.18 10.84 -20.23
N SER A 37 10.90 10.73 -20.60
CA SER A 37 10.22 9.51 -21.03
C SER A 37 10.64 9.11 -22.45
N ALA A 38 11.69 8.28 -22.55
CA ALA A 38 12.09 7.62 -23.79
C ALA A 38 12.50 6.16 -23.52
N PHE A 39 12.03 5.24 -24.36
CA PHE A 39 12.25 3.80 -24.16
C PHE A 39 13.73 3.44 -24.45
N ARG A 40 14.50 3.13 -23.41
CA ARG A 40 15.87 2.62 -23.49
C ARG A 40 16.13 1.58 -22.40
N GLU A 41 16.64 0.43 -22.81
CA GLU A 41 17.22 -0.56 -21.90
C GLU A 41 18.56 -0.06 -21.34
N SER A 42 18.77 -0.17 -20.04
CA SER A 42 20.06 0.08 -19.36
C SER A 42 20.46 -1.17 -18.57
N LYS A 43 21.74 -1.56 -18.66
CA LYS A 43 22.18 -2.96 -18.48
C LYS A 43 22.59 -3.34 -17.05
N GLU A 44 21.91 -2.75 -16.06
CA GLU A 44 22.31 -2.78 -14.64
C GLU A 44 21.19 -3.44 -13.80
N GLU A 45 21.18 -4.77 -13.80
CA GLU A 45 20.03 -5.60 -13.39
C GLU A 45 20.01 -6.03 -11.91
N LYS A 46 20.88 -5.49 -11.05
CA LYS A 46 21.13 -6.08 -9.70
C LYS A 46 20.35 -5.49 -8.51
N GLU A 47 19.76 -4.30 -8.64
CA GLU A 47 19.08 -3.59 -7.53
C GLU A 47 17.75 -2.94 -8.00
N ALA A 48 17.00 -3.61 -8.88
CA ALA A 48 15.84 -3.05 -9.57
C ALA A 48 14.54 -3.12 -8.75
N ARG A 49 14.15 -2.00 -8.11
CA ARG A 49 12.79 -1.80 -7.55
C ARG A 49 11.82 -1.51 -8.70
N TRP A 50 10.79 -2.35 -8.90
CA TRP A 50 9.86 -2.21 -10.04
C TRP A 50 8.79 -1.17 -9.78
N ARG A 51 8.64 -0.19 -10.68
CA ARG A 51 7.59 0.83 -10.62
C ARG A 51 6.51 0.59 -11.68
N LEU A 52 5.24 0.61 -11.26
CA LEU A 52 4.07 0.57 -12.14
C LEU A 52 3.49 1.98 -12.28
N VAL A 53 2.92 2.34 -13.44
CA VAL A 53 2.31 3.68 -13.60
C VAL A 53 1.00 3.63 -14.37
N PHE A 54 -0.05 4.13 -13.71
CA PHE A 54 -1.38 4.32 -14.27
C PHE A 54 -1.41 5.68 -14.94
N ALA A 55 -1.47 5.71 -16.28
CA ALA A 55 -1.38 6.92 -17.09
C ALA A 55 -2.73 7.27 -17.71
N ALA A 56 -3.20 8.51 -17.48
CA ALA A 56 -4.41 9.04 -18.09
C ALA A 56 -4.08 10.00 -19.25
N GLY A 57 -4.72 9.78 -20.40
CA GLY A 57 -4.68 10.70 -21.56
C GLY A 57 -3.55 10.46 -22.56
N LEU A 58 -3.89 9.87 -23.71
CA LEU A 58 -3.09 9.89 -24.94
C LEU A 58 -4.03 10.13 -26.16
N PRO A 59 -3.57 10.86 -27.19
CA PRO A 59 -4.36 11.08 -28.41
C PRO A 59 -4.39 9.85 -29.32
N GLU A 60 -5.31 9.86 -30.30
CA GLU A 60 -5.59 8.75 -31.21
C GLU A 60 -4.40 8.37 -32.11
N VAL A 61 -4.31 7.08 -32.44
CA VAL A 61 -3.37 6.51 -33.42
C VAL A 61 -4.16 5.63 -34.39
N GLU A 62 -3.93 5.81 -35.70
CA GLU A 62 -4.72 5.14 -36.74
C GLU A 62 -4.42 3.64 -36.88
N ARG A 63 -5.36 2.93 -37.52
CA ARG A 63 -5.38 1.45 -37.64
C ARG A 63 -4.62 0.95 -38.87
N SER A 64 -3.55 0.18 -38.69
CA SER A 64 -2.96 -0.65 -39.76
C SER A 64 -2.29 -1.94 -39.29
N ASP A 65 -1.46 -1.90 -38.25
CA ASP A 65 -0.49 -2.98 -37.98
C ASP A 65 -0.94 -4.02 -36.94
N ALA A 66 -1.43 -5.18 -37.41
CA ALA A 66 -1.68 -6.35 -36.58
C ALA A 66 -0.42 -6.88 -35.86
N MET A 67 0.77 -6.64 -36.43
CA MET A 67 2.07 -6.99 -35.83
C MET A 67 2.42 -6.11 -34.62
N LEU A 68 1.89 -4.89 -34.56
CA LEU A 68 2.03 -4.00 -33.39
C LEU A 68 1.16 -4.50 -32.24
N LEU A 69 -0.07 -4.92 -32.52
CA LEU A 69 -0.99 -5.49 -31.52
C LEU A 69 -0.44 -6.77 -30.87
N SER A 70 0.10 -7.71 -31.66
CA SER A 70 0.70 -8.93 -31.10
C SER A 70 1.99 -8.63 -30.31
N SER A 71 2.81 -7.68 -30.78
CA SER A 71 3.99 -7.21 -30.03
C SER A 71 3.62 -6.57 -28.69
N LEU A 72 2.54 -5.77 -28.65
CA LEU A 72 2.02 -5.15 -27.43
C LEU A 72 1.45 -6.20 -26.47
N ALA A 73 0.63 -7.14 -26.95
CA ALA A 73 0.10 -8.22 -26.11
C ALA A 73 1.21 -9.08 -25.49
N GLN A 74 2.25 -9.43 -26.26
CA GLN A 74 3.40 -10.18 -25.76
C GLN A 74 4.25 -9.38 -24.75
N LYS A 75 4.36 -8.06 -24.91
CA LYS A 75 4.99 -7.17 -23.92
C LYS A 75 4.17 -7.11 -22.63
N CYS A 76 2.85 -7.05 -22.72
CA CYS A 76 1.95 -7.05 -21.56
C CYS A 76 2.00 -8.37 -20.80
N ASP A 77 1.92 -9.54 -21.44
CA ASP A 77 2.09 -10.84 -20.78
C ASP A 77 3.45 -10.94 -20.06
N LYS A 78 4.55 -10.53 -20.72
CA LYS A 78 5.88 -10.51 -20.11
C LYS A 78 6.00 -9.53 -18.93
N ALA A 79 5.30 -8.40 -18.98
CA ALA A 79 5.27 -7.42 -17.88
C ALA A 79 4.40 -7.90 -16.70
N LEU A 80 3.24 -8.49 -16.99
CA LEU A 80 2.33 -9.05 -15.99
C LEU A 80 2.97 -10.24 -15.26
N ARG A 81 3.66 -11.14 -15.97
CA ARG A 81 4.46 -12.24 -15.36
C ARG A 81 5.48 -11.70 -14.37
N ARG A 82 6.32 -10.75 -14.80
CA ARG A 82 7.31 -10.09 -13.93
C ARG A 82 6.69 -9.42 -12.70
N LEU A 83 5.43 -8.99 -12.78
CA LEU A 83 4.71 -8.30 -11.71
C LEU A 83 3.90 -9.22 -10.78
N ILE A 84 3.68 -10.49 -11.17
CA ILE A 84 3.25 -11.58 -10.27
C ILE A 84 4.43 -12.39 -9.71
N GLU A 85 5.63 -12.18 -10.26
CA GLU A 85 6.92 -12.76 -9.83
C GLU A 85 7.77 -11.78 -8.99
N SER A 86 7.40 -10.49 -8.91
CA SER A 86 8.19 -9.47 -8.20
C SER A 86 8.00 -9.54 -6.67
N GLU A 87 9.10 -9.71 -5.94
CA GLU A 87 9.11 -9.65 -4.47
C GLU A 87 8.87 -8.21 -3.96
N ASP A 88 9.45 -7.19 -4.60
CA ASP A 88 9.26 -5.78 -4.26
C ASP A 88 8.53 -5.03 -5.40
N LEU A 89 7.43 -4.35 -5.06
CA LEU A 89 6.66 -3.54 -6.00
C LEU A 89 6.42 -2.11 -5.48
N ASP A 90 6.76 -1.13 -6.31
CA ASP A 90 6.60 0.30 -6.06
C ASP A 90 5.43 0.87 -6.85
N LEU A 91 4.36 1.20 -6.12
CA LEU A 91 3.13 1.85 -6.60
C LEU A 91 3.00 3.25 -5.98
N SER A 92 4.11 3.87 -5.57
CA SER A 92 4.10 5.18 -4.91
C SER A 92 3.85 6.33 -5.90
N HIS A 93 3.11 7.36 -5.47
CA HIS A 93 2.76 8.54 -6.28
C HIS A 93 2.01 8.22 -7.59
N GLN A 94 1.09 7.24 -7.57
CA GLN A 94 0.35 6.77 -8.76
C GLN A 94 -1.11 7.25 -8.84
N GLN A 95 -1.51 8.18 -7.96
CA GLN A 95 -2.87 8.72 -7.88
C GLN A 95 -3.95 7.64 -7.67
N LEU A 96 -3.57 6.50 -7.06
CA LEU A 96 -4.45 5.36 -6.81
C LEU A 96 -5.54 5.72 -5.80
N ASP A 97 -6.76 5.30 -6.08
CA ASP A 97 -7.96 5.56 -5.27
C ASP A 97 -8.85 4.31 -5.20
N LEU A 98 -10.07 4.46 -4.70
CA LEU A 98 -11.05 3.38 -4.61
C LEU A 98 -11.37 2.70 -5.95
N SER A 99 -11.29 3.43 -7.08
CA SER A 99 -11.52 2.83 -8.41
C SER A 99 -10.40 1.87 -8.83
N HIS A 100 -9.22 2.02 -8.26
CA HIS A 100 -8.07 1.15 -8.48
C HIS A 100 -8.00 -0.03 -7.50
N ALA A 101 -8.68 0.06 -6.36
CA ALA A 101 -8.59 -0.88 -5.26
C ALA A 101 -8.87 -2.35 -5.69
N GLU A 102 -9.83 -2.58 -6.57
CA GLU A 102 -10.16 -3.92 -7.07
C GLU A 102 -9.04 -4.55 -7.93
N ALA A 103 -8.36 -3.74 -8.75
CA ALA A 103 -7.23 -4.20 -9.58
C ALA A 103 -6.00 -4.48 -8.71
N LEU A 104 -5.75 -3.64 -7.71
CA LEU A 104 -4.72 -3.85 -6.68
C LEU A 104 -5.00 -5.11 -5.86
N ALA A 105 -6.26 -5.37 -5.50
CA ALA A 105 -6.68 -6.59 -4.82
C ALA A 105 -6.39 -7.85 -5.65
N ALA A 106 -6.67 -7.81 -6.96
CA ALA A 106 -6.36 -8.91 -7.88
C ALA A 106 -4.86 -9.16 -7.99
N LEU A 107 -4.08 -8.08 -8.17
CA LEU A 107 -2.62 -8.09 -8.20
C LEU A 107 -2.03 -8.75 -6.94
N VAL A 108 -2.44 -8.31 -5.74
CA VAL A 108 -1.93 -8.83 -4.45
C VAL A 108 -2.39 -10.27 -4.18
N ARG A 109 -3.53 -10.72 -4.72
CA ARG A 109 -3.95 -12.13 -4.66
C ARG A 109 -3.19 -13.04 -5.63
N CYS A 110 -2.80 -12.52 -6.80
CA CYS A 110 -2.13 -13.31 -7.84
C CYS A 110 -0.60 -13.31 -7.73
N ASN A 111 0.02 -12.27 -7.18
CA ASN A 111 1.44 -12.26 -6.89
C ASN A 111 1.72 -13.09 -5.62
N THR A 112 2.40 -14.23 -5.81
CA THR A 112 2.79 -15.13 -4.71
C THR A 112 4.21 -14.88 -4.19
N ALA A 113 4.99 -14.04 -4.87
CA ALA A 113 6.35 -13.63 -4.45
C ALA A 113 6.35 -12.39 -3.55
N LEU A 114 5.31 -11.54 -3.62
CA LEU A 114 5.26 -10.20 -3.05
C LEU A 114 5.61 -10.16 -1.55
N GLY A 115 6.80 -9.66 -1.24
CA GLY A 115 7.34 -9.42 0.09
C GLY A 115 7.21 -7.96 0.52
N SER A 116 7.37 -6.98 -0.39
CA SER A 116 7.10 -5.57 -0.12
C SER A 116 6.19 -4.91 -1.15
N LEU A 117 5.24 -4.12 -0.66
CA LEU A 117 4.37 -3.26 -1.45
C LEU A 117 4.46 -1.83 -0.94
N ASP A 118 4.78 -0.90 -1.84
CA ASP A 118 4.84 0.53 -1.54
C ASP A 118 3.67 1.23 -2.24
N LEU A 119 2.70 1.72 -1.47
CA LEU A 119 1.51 2.43 -1.92
C LEU A 119 1.52 3.89 -1.41
N ALA A 120 2.68 4.43 -1.06
CA ALA A 120 2.79 5.78 -0.50
C ALA A 120 2.35 6.89 -1.48
N HIS A 121 1.82 7.98 -0.95
CA HIS A 121 1.41 9.18 -1.68
C HIS A 121 0.40 8.94 -2.80
N ASN A 122 -0.62 8.14 -2.48
CA ASN A 122 -1.82 7.93 -3.28
C ASN A 122 -3.05 8.56 -2.58
N ALA A 123 -4.25 8.29 -3.08
CA ALA A 123 -5.53 8.76 -2.53
C ALA A 123 -6.34 7.61 -1.90
N LEU A 124 -5.67 6.58 -1.37
CA LEU A 124 -6.33 5.42 -0.77
C LEU A 124 -6.99 5.77 0.56
N ASP A 125 -8.26 5.46 0.70
CA ASP A 125 -9.05 5.63 1.92
C ASP A 125 -9.31 4.28 2.64
N ALA A 126 -10.12 4.31 3.70
CA ALA A 126 -10.49 3.10 4.45
C ALA A 126 -11.24 2.07 3.59
N ALA A 127 -12.10 2.52 2.67
CA ALA A 127 -12.80 1.66 1.73
C ALA A 127 -11.83 1.03 0.71
N SER A 128 -10.85 1.78 0.24
CA SER A 128 -9.80 1.31 -0.67
C SER A 128 -8.95 0.23 -0.01
N LEU A 129 -8.46 0.44 1.22
CA LEU A 129 -7.75 -0.60 1.96
C LEU A 129 -8.60 -1.86 2.15
N LYS A 130 -9.86 -1.69 2.51
CA LYS A 130 -10.78 -2.81 2.69
C LYS A 130 -10.94 -3.61 1.39
N ALA A 131 -11.22 -2.96 0.27
CA ALA A 131 -11.34 -3.62 -1.03
C ALA A 131 -10.04 -4.29 -1.51
N ILE A 132 -8.87 -3.71 -1.20
CA ILE A 132 -7.57 -4.33 -1.48
C ILE A 132 -7.36 -5.62 -0.66
N PHE A 133 -7.71 -5.60 0.63
CA PHE A 133 -7.26 -6.61 1.60
C PHE A 133 -8.34 -7.60 2.12
N ASP A 134 -9.64 -7.41 1.81
CA ASP A 134 -10.78 -8.26 2.25
C ASP A 134 -10.65 -9.76 1.86
N GLY A 135 -9.68 -10.13 1.00
CA GLY A 135 -9.40 -11.52 0.60
C GLY A 135 -7.93 -11.96 0.74
N VAL A 136 -7.08 -11.23 1.47
CA VAL A 136 -5.60 -11.35 1.37
C VAL A 136 -4.97 -12.24 2.47
N ALA A 137 -5.68 -13.29 2.89
CA ALA A 137 -5.19 -14.24 3.90
C ALA A 137 -3.96 -15.09 3.47
N ALA A 138 -3.61 -15.08 2.18
CA ALA A 138 -2.60 -15.96 1.57
C ALA A 138 -1.39 -15.24 0.96
N SER A 139 -1.26 -13.92 1.10
CA SER A 139 -0.10 -13.20 0.55
C SER A 139 1.18 -13.49 1.36
N ASN A 140 2.33 -13.33 0.71
CA ASN A 140 3.64 -13.37 1.35
C ASN A 140 4.10 -12.01 1.89
N LEU A 141 3.20 -11.02 1.94
CA LEU A 141 3.53 -9.63 2.20
C LEU A 141 4.13 -9.43 3.60
N GLN A 142 5.40 -9.04 3.64
CA GLN A 142 6.18 -8.77 4.85
C GLN A 142 6.28 -7.29 5.16
N SER A 143 6.09 -6.42 4.18
CA SER A 143 6.30 -4.97 4.26
C SER A 143 5.24 -4.23 3.46
N LEU A 144 4.54 -3.29 4.10
CA LEU A 144 3.58 -2.42 3.44
C LEU A 144 3.84 -0.95 3.83
N ASP A 145 3.95 -0.08 2.83
CA ASP A 145 3.93 1.36 3.00
C ASP A 145 2.64 1.97 2.46
N LEU A 146 1.96 2.76 3.28
CA LEU A 146 0.73 3.50 3.01
C LEU A 146 0.90 5.00 3.34
N SER A 147 2.13 5.49 3.46
CA SER A 147 2.40 6.86 3.91
C SER A 147 1.73 7.92 3.02
N GLY A 148 1.17 8.97 3.60
CA GLY A 148 0.62 10.10 2.85
C GLY A 148 -0.59 9.77 1.97
N ASN A 149 -1.51 8.94 2.47
CA ASN A 149 -2.77 8.56 1.82
C ASN A 149 -3.97 9.27 2.50
N ALA A 150 -5.20 8.90 2.10
CA ALA A 150 -6.46 9.43 2.63
C ALA A 150 -6.99 8.61 3.83
N LEU A 151 -6.10 8.11 4.71
CA LEU A 151 -6.48 7.25 5.83
C LEU A 151 -6.84 8.09 7.06
N TYR A 152 -8.13 8.14 7.38
CA TYR A 152 -8.71 9.02 8.40
C TYR A 152 -9.47 8.28 9.51
N GLY A 153 -9.27 8.74 10.75
CA GLY A 153 -10.10 8.38 11.90
C GLY A 153 -10.19 6.88 12.22
N GLY A 154 -11.26 6.52 12.93
CA GLY A 154 -11.54 5.15 13.36
C GLY A 154 -11.74 4.16 12.20
N GLU A 155 -12.38 4.56 11.11
CA GLU A 155 -12.65 3.69 9.95
C GLU A 155 -11.36 3.17 9.30
N ALA A 156 -10.36 4.06 9.12
CA ALA A 156 -9.05 3.64 8.66
C ALA A 156 -8.32 2.76 9.70
N GLY A 157 -8.51 3.04 10.99
CA GLY A 157 -8.02 2.17 12.06
C GLY A 157 -8.61 0.76 12.03
N GLU A 158 -9.91 0.61 11.74
CA GLU A 158 -10.55 -0.70 11.59
C GLU A 158 -10.07 -1.45 10.34
N ALA A 159 -9.87 -0.74 9.23
CA ALA A 159 -9.28 -1.31 8.01
C ALA A 159 -7.84 -1.79 8.26
N LEU A 160 -7.00 -0.98 8.90
CA LEU A 160 -5.63 -1.35 9.29
C LEU A 160 -5.60 -2.48 10.33
N ARG A 161 -6.51 -2.49 11.30
CA ARG A 161 -6.69 -3.58 12.28
C ARG A 161 -7.03 -4.90 11.57
N SER A 162 -7.91 -4.85 10.57
CA SER A 162 -8.31 -6.02 9.79
C SER A 162 -7.16 -6.54 8.92
N LEU A 163 -6.49 -5.65 8.18
CA LEU A 163 -5.26 -5.94 7.42
C LEU A 163 -4.21 -6.69 8.27
N VAL A 164 -3.87 -6.15 9.44
CA VAL A 164 -2.81 -6.70 10.32
C VAL A 164 -3.17 -8.07 10.88
N LEU A 165 -4.47 -8.34 11.10
CA LEU A 165 -4.94 -9.65 11.57
C LEU A 165 -5.13 -10.67 10.43
N CYS A 166 -5.36 -10.20 9.20
CA CYS A 166 -5.49 -11.05 8.01
C CYS A 166 -4.15 -11.37 7.32
N CYS A 167 -3.09 -10.58 7.54
CA CYS A 167 -1.77 -10.78 6.92
C CYS A 167 -0.72 -11.29 7.93
N PRO A 168 -0.69 -12.61 8.26
CA PRO A 168 0.16 -13.17 9.33
C PRO A 168 1.67 -13.16 9.03
N ARG A 169 2.09 -12.68 7.84
CA ARG A 169 3.50 -12.46 7.47
C ARG A 169 3.91 -10.99 7.54
N LEU A 170 2.98 -10.05 7.73
CA LEU A 170 3.24 -8.62 7.71
C LEU A 170 4.10 -8.21 8.93
N SER A 171 5.38 -7.94 8.66
CA SER A 171 6.41 -7.63 9.66
C SER A 171 6.71 -6.13 9.79
N ARG A 172 6.39 -5.35 8.76
CA ARG A 172 6.52 -3.88 8.70
C ARG A 172 5.24 -3.26 8.16
N LEU A 173 4.70 -2.28 8.88
CA LEU A 173 3.62 -1.40 8.42
C LEU A 173 4.03 0.06 8.59
N VAL A 174 3.94 0.86 7.53
CA VAL A 174 4.22 2.30 7.55
C VAL A 174 2.95 3.04 7.13
N VAL A 175 2.44 3.92 8.00
CA VAL A 175 1.25 4.75 7.74
C VAL A 175 1.53 6.22 8.02
N THR A 176 2.77 6.65 7.82
CA THR A 176 3.26 8.02 8.11
C THR A 176 2.44 9.09 7.37
N ASN A 177 2.22 10.28 7.93
CA ASN A 177 1.44 11.36 7.28
C ASN A 177 -0.02 10.97 6.90
N ASN A 178 -0.71 10.19 7.73
CA ASN A 178 -2.14 9.87 7.57
C ASN A 178 -2.92 10.26 8.84
N SER A 179 -3.98 11.07 8.76
CA SER A 179 -4.68 11.60 9.95
C SER A 179 -5.63 10.59 10.61
N LEU A 180 -5.08 9.46 11.09
CA LEU A 180 -5.76 8.42 11.86
C LEU A 180 -6.33 8.93 13.20
N GLY A 181 -5.64 9.89 13.83
CA GLY A 181 -5.98 10.41 15.14
C GLY A 181 -5.97 9.37 16.26
N ASP A 182 -6.53 9.73 17.41
CA ASP A 182 -6.63 8.85 18.58
C ASP A 182 -7.45 7.59 18.31
N ASP A 183 -8.53 7.69 17.52
CA ASP A 183 -9.44 6.58 17.26
C ASP A 183 -8.83 5.55 16.30
N GLY A 184 -8.20 6.00 15.21
CA GLY A 184 -7.53 5.12 14.27
C GLY A 184 -6.34 4.37 14.89
N VAL A 185 -5.56 5.06 15.73
CA VAL A 185 -4.45 4.44 16.48
C VAL A 185 -4.98 3.50 17.58
N ARG A 186 -6.15 3.76 18.18
CA ARG A 186 -6.76 2.85 19.17
C ARG A 186 -7.19 1.52 18.55
N GLU A 187 -7.76 1.53 17.34
CA GLU A 187 -8.10 0.29 16.64
C GLU A 187 -6.85 -0.50 16.20
N LEU A 188 -5.83 0.18 15.66
CA LEU A 188 -4.56 -0.48 15.37
C LEU A 188 -3.91 -1.05 16.64
N SER A 189 -4.01 -0.35 17.77
CA SER A 189 -3.51 -0.83 19.08
C SER A 189 -4.18 -2.14 19.51
N ARG A 190 -5.47 -2.36 19.18
CA ARG A 190 -6.14 -3.66 19.39
C ARG A 190 -5.54 -4.77 18.51
N ALA A 191 -5.07 -4.44 17.30
CA ALA A 191 -4.32 -5.39 16.47
C ALA A 191 -2.96 -5.72 17.10
N LEU A 192 -2.20 -4.71 17.54
CA LEU A 192 -0.88 -4.87 18.14
C LEU A 192 -0.93 -5.67 19.45
N SER A 193 -2.01 -5.55 20.21
CA SER A 193 -2.26 -6.31 21.45
C SER A 193 -2.51 -7.81 21.21
N ASN A 194 -2.80 -8.22 19.97
CA ASN A 194 -3.12 -9.60 19.64
C ASN A 194 -1.84 -10.46 19.57
N SER A 195 -1.87 -11.65 20.17
CA SER A 195 -0.75 -12.60 20.15
C SER A 195 -0.41 -13.14 18.75
N ALA A 196 -1.34 -13.03 17.78
CA ALA A 196 -1.10 -13.35 16.38
C ALA A 196 -0.41 -12.21 15.59
N CYS A 197 -0.14 -11.04 16.21
CA CYS A 197 0.42 -9.90 15.50
C CYS A 197 1.91 -10.09 15.15
N ALA A 198 2.19 -10.35 13.87
CA ALA A 198 3.53 -10.55 13.32
C ALA A 198 4.35 -9.26 13.13
N LEU A 199 3.76 -8.06 13.37
CA LEU A 199 4.45 -6.79 13.19
C LEU A 199 5.66 -6.67 14.12
N THR A 200 6.82 -6.49 13.51
CA THR A 200 8.09 -6.16 14.19
C THR A 200 8.41 -4.67 14.11
N LYS A 201 7.88 -3.97 13.09
CA LYS A 201 8.09 -2.53 12.86
C LYS A 201 6.77 -1.83 12.51
N VAL A 202 6.48 -0.71 13.17
CA VAL A 202 5.34 0.15 12.82
C VAL A 202 5.73 1.63 12.83
N SER A 203 5.28 2.39 11.83
CA SER A 203 5.39 3.85 11.81
C SER A 203 4.01 4.48 11.81
N LEU A 204 3.71 5.20 12.89
CA LEU A 204 2.57 6.10 13.09
C LEU A 204 3.07 7.55 13.19
N ALA A 205 4.19 7.88 12.54
CA ALA A 205 4.72 9.23 12.55
C ALA A 205 3.76 10.20 11.82
N ARG A 206 3.51 11.37 12.42
CA ARG A 206 2.67 12.44 11.84
C ARG A 206 1.26 11.96 11.48
N THR A 207 0.61 11.19 12.37
CA THR A 207 -0.75 10.67 12.18
C THR A 207 -1.83 11.39 12.97
N GLY A 208 -1.50 12.53 13.59
CA GLY A 208 -2.42 13.28 14.45
C GLY A 208 -2.70 12.61 15.81
N LEU A 209 -1.80 11.72 16.26
CA LEU A 209 -1.91 11.02 17.54
C LEU A 209 -1.85 12.00 18.71
N GLY A 210 -2.81 11.91 19.63
CA GLY A 210 -2.84 12.61 20.91
C GLY A 210 -2.80 11.63 22.08
N ASP A 211 -3.20 12.12 23.26
CA ASP A 211 -3.15 11.37 24.51
C ASP A 211 -3.98 10.08 24.50
N GLY A 212 -5.20 10.11 23.96
CA GLY A 212 -6.14 8.98 24.03
C GLY A 212 -5.71 7.78 23.18
N GLY A 213 -5.05 8.02 22.04
CA GLY A 213 -4.42 6.99 21.23
C GLY A 213 -3.06 6.58 21.80
N ALA A 214 -2.29 7.51 22.36
CA ALA A 214 -1.00 7.23 22.98
C ALA A 214 -1.11 6.30 24.19
N TYR A 215 -2.11 6.50 25.07
CA TYR A 215 -2.36 5.57 26.18
C TYR A 215 -2.82 4.19 25.68
N ALA A 216 -3.67 4.13 24.64
CA ALA A 216 -4.07 2.86 24.02
C ALA A 216 -2.88 2.11 23.40
N LEU A 217 -1.99 2.84 22.72
CA LEU A 217 -0.75 2.29 22.17
C LEU A 217 0.19 1.81 23.28
N SER A 218 0.36 2.57 24.38
CA SER A 218 1.19 2.13 25.51
C SER A 218 0.71 0.81 26.14
N ALA A 219 -0.61 0.64 26.33
CA ALA A 219 -1.19 -0.62 26.80
C ALA A 219 -0.98 -1.77 25.79
N ALA A 220 -1.10 -1.49 24.48
CA ALA A 220 -0.82 -2.47 23.45
C ALA A 220 0.67 -2.87 23.38
N LEU A 221 1.59 -1.94 23.64
CA LEU A 221 3.02 -2.23 23.76
C LEU A 221 3.29 -3.12 24.98
N GLU A 222 2.69 -2.85 26.14
CA GLU A 222 2.80 -3.70 27.33
C GLU A 222 2.37 -5.16 27.06
N ALA A 223 1.31 -5.38 26.28
CA ALA A 223 0.89 -6.71 25.83
C ALA A 223 1.83 -7.30 24.77
N ASN A 224 2.10 -6.58 23.68
CA ASN A 224 2.86 -7.04 22.53
C ASN A 224 4.30 -7.48 22.88
N LYS A 225 4.82 -8.47 22.15
CA LYS A 225 6.18 -9.02 22.31
C LYS A 225 6.97 -9.15 20.99
N SER A 226 6.36 -8.78 19.85
CA SER A 226 6.94 -8.88 18.50
C SER A 226 7.56 -7.58 18.00
N LEU A 227 7.06 -6.42 18.44
CA LEU A 227 7.56 -5.10 18.06
C LEU A 227 8.97 -4.84 18.59
N THR A 228 9.84 -4.42 17.67
CA THR A 228 11.24 -4.00 17.88
C THR A 228 11.53 -2.60 17.34
N SER A 229 10.60 -2.01 16.57
CA SER A 229 10.68 -0.63 16.10
C SER A 229 9.31 0.01 16.10
N VAL A 230 9.16 1.14 16.79
CA VAL A 230 7.95 1.97 16.78
C VAL A 230 8.37 3.40 16.51
N SER A 231 7.82 4.04 15.48
CA SER A 231 8.00 5.48 15.27
C SER A 231 6.67 6.20 15.41
N ILE A 232 6.64 7.25 16.23
CA ILE A 232 5.48 8.15 16.38
C ILE A 232 5.89 9.64 16.35
N TRP A 233 7.06 9.94 15.77
CA TRP A 233 7.58 11.30 15.58
C TRP A 233 6.57 12.23 14.89
N GLY A 234 6.63 13.53 15.21
CA GLY A 234 5.76 14.56 14.62
C GLY A 234 4.27 14.42 14.96
N ASN A 235 3.97 13.78 16.09
CA ASN A 235 2.66 13.81 16.73
C ASN A 235 2.69 14.79 17.91
N ASP A 236 2.51 16.06 17.58
CA ASP A 236 2.72 17.18 18.51
C ASP A 236 1.54 17.41 19.46
N SER A 237 0.41 16.74 19.21
CA SER A 237 -0.78 16.74 20.07
C SER A 237 -0.61 15.90 21.36
N MET A 238 0.46 15.11 21.49
CA MET A 238 0.70 14.28 22.69
C MET A 238 1.35 15.07 23.83
N SER A 239 0.75 15.00 25.02
CA SER A 239 1.30 15.53 26.26
C SER A 239 2.60 14.83 26.69
N ALA A 240 3.37 15.49 27.56
CA ALA A 240 4.54 14.88 28.20
C ALA A 240 4.19 13.61 29.00
N SER A 241 3.00 13.55 29.61
CA SER A 241 2.50 12.38 30.34
C SER A 241 2.22 11.18 29.42
N ALA A 242 1.66 11.43 28.22
CA ALA A 242 1.43 10.41 27.21
C ALA A 242 2.75 9.88 26.61
N ARG A 243 3.67 10.78 26.23
CA ARG A 243 5.03 10.42 25.78
C ARG A 243 5.78 9.61 26.84
N ALA A 244 5.70 10.00 28.11
CA ALA A 244 6.28 9.25 29.22
C ALA A 244 5.62 7.88 29.47
N ALA A 245 4.31 7.72 29.20
CA ALA A 245 3.65 6.42 29.27
C ALA A 245 4.17 5.45 28.20
N LEU A 246 4.37 5.94 26.97
CA LEU A 246 4.94 5.17 25.87
C LEU A 246 6.39 4.75 26.14
N HIS A 247 7.25 5.64 26.65
CA HIS A 247 8.59 5.26 27.09
C HIS A 247 8.57 4.18 28.20
N ARG A 248 7.68 4.29 29.21
CA ARG A 248 7.56 3.27 30.27
C ARG A 248 7.09 1.92 29.74
N ALA A 249 6.09 1.92 28.85
CA ALA A 249 5.58 0.70 28.21
C ALA A 249 6.62 0.03 27.31
N TRP A 250 7.46 0.81 26.62
CA TRP A 250 8.59 0.28 25.86
C TRP A 250 9.66 -0.30 26.79
N GLY A 251 10.07 0.43 27.82
CA GLY A 251 11.00 -0.06 28.85
C GLY A 251 12.35 -0.53 28.27
N SER A 252 12.93 -1.57 28.86
CA SER A 252 14.25 -2.11 28.49
C SER A 252 14.22 -3.17 27.36
N ARG A 253 13.28 -3.06 26.43
CA ARG A 253 13.17 -3.97 25.27
C ARG A 253 14.37 -3.81 24.33
N LYS A 254 14.71 -4.89 23.61
CA LYS A 254 15.63 -4.82 22.47
C LYS A 254 14.91 -4.23 21.26
N GLY A 255 14.89 -2.90 21.17
CA GLY A 255 14.28 -2.19 20.05
C GLY A 255 14.22 -0.68 20.28
N THR A 256 13.91 0.08 19.23
CA THR A 256 13.86 1.55 19.26
C THR A 256 12.42 2.07 19.22
N LEU A 257 12.12 3.02 20.11
CA LEU A 257 10.92 3.84 20.09
C LEU A 257 11.37 5.26 19.71
N TYR A 258 11.00 5.73 18.52
CA TYR A 258 11.32 7.08 18.05
C TYR A 258 10.17 8.04 18.38
N LEU A 259 10.43 9.01 19.27
CA LEU A 259 9.47 10.05 19.65
C LEU A 259 9.80 11.41 19.04
N GLY A 260 11.09 11.71 18.79
CA GLY A 260 11.57 13.02 18.35
C GLY A 260 12.64 12.95 17.27
N GLU A 261 13.31 14.09 17.03
CA GLU A 261 14.55 14.17 16.24
C GLU A 261 15.81 13.96 17.12
N GLU A 262 15.64 13.54 18.38
CA GLU A 262 16.68 13.39 19.41
C GLU A 262 16.63 11.99 20.09
N ASP A 263 16.50 10.92 19.30
CA ASP A 263 16.62 9.50 19.72
C ASP A 263 17.71 8.76 18.90
#